data_AF-A0A952DMA1-F1
#
_entry.id   AF-A0A952DMA1-F1
#
_cell.length_a   1.000
_cell.length_b   1.000
_cell.length_c   1.000
_cell.angle_alpha   90.00
_cell.angle_beta   90.00
_cell.angle_gamma   90.00
#
_symmetry.space_group_name_H-M   'P 1'
#
loop_
_entity.id
_entity.type
_entity.pdbx_description
1 polymer ?
#
loop_
_entity_poly.entity_id
_entity_poly.type
_entity_poly.pdbx_seq_one_letter_code
_entity_poly.pdbx_strand_id
1 'polypeptide(L)' 'MTQRTASIVRKTNETDIAVEVNLDGTGQYEIETGVGFLDHMLEQLSRHSLMDLKVR' A
#
# COMPACT_ATOMS: atom_id res chain seq x y z
N MET A 1 3.33 19.88 11.65
CA MET A 1 2.49 19.53 10.48
C MET A 1 1.91 18.16 10.76
N THR A 2 0.64 17.92 10.45
CA THR A 2 0.01 16.60 10.58
C THR A 2 0.49 15.70 9.44
N GLN A 3 0.81 14.43 9.72
CA GLN A 3 1.23 13.47 8.69
C GLN A 3 0.09 13.20 7.70
N ARG A 4 0.44 13.05 6.42
CA ARG A 4 -0.49 12.73 5.34
C ARG A 4 -0.68 11.23 5.24
N THR A 5 -1.58 10.70 6.07
CA THR A 5 -1.87 9.27 6.17
C THR A 5 -3.33 8.95 5.84
N ALA A 6 -3.59 7.78 5.27
CA ALA A 6 -4.94 7.26 5.08
C ALA A 6 -4.99 5.74 5.22
N SER A 7 -6.13 5.22 5.68
CA SER A 7 -6.42 3.79 5.73
C SER A 7 -7.82 3.54 5.17
N ILE A 8 -7.96 2.54 4.29
CA ILE A 8 -9.20 2.19 3.61
C ILE A 8 -9.34 0.66 3.59
N VAL A 9 -10.55 0.19 3.90
CA VAL A 9 -10.95 -1.20 3.72
C VAL A 9 -12.11 -1.25 2.73
N ARG A 10 -12.03 -2.15 1.75
CA ARG A 10 -13.08 -2.37 0.75
C ARG A 10 -13.32 -3.86 0.57
N LYS A 11 -14.56 -4.27 0.82
CA LYS A 11 -14.99 -5.66 0.65
C LYS A 11 -16.13 -5.75 -0.36
N THR A 12 -15.98 -6.67 -1.31
CA THR A 12 -17.04 -7.08 -2.24
C THR A 12 -17.16 -8.60 -2.24
N ASN A 13 -17.97 -9.16 -3.13
CA ASN A 13 -18.08 -10.62 -3.28
C ASN A 13 -16.85 -11.24 -3.96
N GLU A 14 -16.09 -10.43 -4.71
CA GLU A 14 -14.93 -10.86 -5.50
C GLU A 14 -13.61 -10.65 -4.77
N THR A 15 -13.51 -9.61 -3.95
CA THR A 15 -12.25 -9.15 -3.34
C THR A 15 -12.46 -8.60 -1.94
N ASP A 16 -11.47 -8.78 -1.07
CA ASP A 16 -11.39 -8.19 0.26
C ASP A 16 -10.04 -7.47 0.33
N ILE A 17 -10.04 -6.15 0.44
CA ILE A 17 -8.84 -5.32 0.27
C ILE A 17 -8.70 -4.36 1.46
N ALA A 18 -7.50 -4.28 2.03
CA ALA A 18 -7.10 -3.29 3.02
C ALA A 18 -5.84 -2.55 2.55
N VAL A 19 -5.88 -1.22 2.59
CA VAL A 19 -4.75 -0.35 2.22
C VAL A 19 -4.47 0.66 3.32
N GLU A 20 -3.19 0.78 3.69
CA GLU A 20 -2.66 1.88 4.51
C GLU A 20 -1.58 2.61 3.72
N VAL A 21 -1.62 3.94 3.74
CA VAL A 21 -0.61 4.78 3.08
C VAL A 21 -0.14 5.90 3.98
N ASN A 22 1.17 6.14 3.98
CA ASN A 22 1.80 7.33 4.55
C ASN A 22 2.60 8.03 3.46
N LEU A 23 2.14 9.21 3.03
CA LEU A 23 2.82 9.98 1.98
C LEU A 23 4.11 10.67 2.48
N ASP A 24 4.30 10.74 3.79
CA ASP A 24 5.49 11.33 4.46
C ASP A 24 6.38 10.21 5.05
N GLY A 25 6.47 9.09 4.35
CA GLY A 25 7.15 7.87 4.79
C GLY A 25 8.65 7.81 4.47
N THR A 26 9.16 6.58 4.46
CA THR A 26 10.56 6.27 4.10
C THR A 26 10.68 5.19 3.01
N GLY A 27 9.57 4.75 2.42
CA GLY A 27 9.52 3.68 1.42
C GLY A 27 9.40 2.28 2.02
N GLN A 28 8.83 2.16 3.23
CA GLN A 28 8.51 0.86 3.83
C GLN A 28 7.28 0.26 3.17
N TYR A 29 7.29 -1.04 2.90
CA TYR A 29 6.14 -1.69 2.28
C TYR A 29 5.82 -3.06 2.87
N GLU A 30 4.54 -3.41 2.82
CA GLU A 30 4.00 -4.75 3.12
C GLU A 30 2.89 -5.03 2.10
N ILE A 31 3.19 -5.77 1.04
CA ILE A 31 2.27 -5.97 -0.10
C ILE A 31 2.00 -7.46 -0.28
N GLU A 32 0.74 -7.86 -0.16
CA GLU A 32 0.28 -9.24 -0.36
C GLU A 32 -1.05 -9.25 -1.13
N THR A 33 -1.04 -8.93 -2.43
CA THR A 33 -2.27 -8.93 -3.25
C THR A 33 -2.66 -10.31 -3.78
N GLY A 34 -1.76 -11.29 -3.66
CA GLY A 34 -1.88 -12.61 -4.29
C GLY A 34 -1.50 -12.63 -5.79
N VAL A 35 -1.11 -11.49 -6.37
CA VAL A 35 -0.65 -11.35 -7.75
C VAL A 35 0.79 -10.84 -7.77
N GLY A 36 1.76 -11.75 -7.87
CA GLY A 36 3.18 -11.42 -7.65
C GLY A 36 3.76 -10.30 -8.52
N PHE A 37 3.30 -10.14 -9.77
CA PHE A 37 3.74 -9.01 -10.59
C PHE A 37 3.20 -7.67 -10.08
N LEU A 38 1.95 -7.64 -9.61
CA LEU A 38 1.37 -6.44 -9.02
C LEU A 38 2.06 -6.10 -7.70
N ASP A 39 2.35 -7.11 -6.87
CA ASP A 39 3.11 -6.93 -5.62
C ASP A 39 4.43 -6.21 -5.93
N HIS A 40 5.20 -6.75 -6.87
CA HIS A 40 6.46 -6.16 -7.29
C HIS A 40 6.32 -4.70 -7.77
N MET A 41 5.27 -4.37 -8.53
CA MET A 41 5.03 -2.99 -8.99
C MET A 41 4.73 -2.04 -7.83
N LEU A 42 3.95 -2.47 -6.84
CA LEU A 42 3.62 -1.66 -5.66
C LEU A 42 4.82 -1.48 -4.72
N GLU A 43 5.67 -2.49 -4.58
CA GLU A 43 6.95 -2.37 -3.87
C GLU A 43 7.85 -1.28 -4.50
N GLN A 44 7.96 -1.28 -5.84
CA GLN A 44 8.72 -0.25 -6.55
C GLN A 44 8.09 1.14 -6.34
N LEU A 45 6.75 1.23 -6.39
CA LEU A 45 6.04 2.49 -6.13
C LEU A 45 6.40 3.03 -4.73
N SER A 46 6.31 2.22 -3.68
CA SER A 46 6.66 2.63 -2.31
C SER A 46 8.13 3.07 -2.22
N ARG A 47 9.06 2.24 -2.72
CA ARG A 47 10.50 2.49 -2.64
C ARG A 47 10.94 3.79 -3.31
N HIS A 48 10.43 4.08 -4.52
CA HIS A 48 10.89 5.23 -5.30
C HIS A 48 10.13 6.53 -4.99
N SER A 49 8.94 6.43 -4.40
CA SER A 49 8.18 7.60 -3.93
C SER A 49 8.47 7.96 -2.47
N LEU A 50 9.18 7.09 -1.74
CA LEU A 50 9.39 7.15 -0.29
C LEU A 50 8.08 7.09 0.53
N MET A 51 6.96 6.70 -0.07
CA MET A 51 5.71 6.51 0.67
C MET A 51 5.74 5.16 1.37
N ASP A 52 5.25 5.11 2.61
CA ASP A 52 5.02 3.81 3.24
C ASP A 52 3.67 3.25 2.77
N LEU A 53 3.63 1.98 2.37
CA LEU A 53 2.45 1.36 1.75
C LEU A 53 2.21 -0.05 2.30
N LYS A 54 1.02 -0.29 2.83
CA LYS A 54 0.56 -1.65 3.15
C LYS A 54 -0.65 -1.98 2.31
N VAL A 55 -0.67 -3.16 1.70
CA VAL A 55 -1.77 -3.66 0.87
C VAL A 55 -1.98 -5.15 1.14
N ARG A 56 -3.21 -5.53 1.47
CA ARG A 56 -3.68 -6.91 1.61
C ARG A 56 -5.03 -7.09 0.94
#